data_AF-A0A7S8DCD0-F1
#
_entry.id   AF-A0A7S8DCD0-F1
#
_cell.length_a   1.000
_cell.length_b   1.000
_cell.length_c   1.000
_cell.angle_alpha   90.00
_cell.angle_beta   90.00
_cell.angle_gamma   90.00
#
_symmetry.space_group_name_H-M   'P 1'
#
loop_
_entity.id
_entity.type
_entity.pdbx_description
1 polymer ?
#
loop_
_entity_poly.entity_id
_entity_poly.type
_entity_poly.pdbx_seq_one_letter_code
_entity_poly.pdbx_strand_id
1 'polypeptide(L)'
;MSDTEQSGDVEALAKNQIWIKVQNDTGYDLQAQSGFADWGDVAEPPLKVPPQNLGNGSHIVSSRSPFTGSAGMVGYKIVGSTTLYLRFLASNPYMSAKDNYATAAVLTEDKGIDQENYNWLYYEPADHQHYYKPFEGKTLKVSSQIGQADEATATFTVTLE
;
A
#
# COMPACT_ATOMS: atom_id res chain seq x y z
N MET A 1 -50.57 12.47 6.18
CA MET A 1 -49.54 13.04 5.30
C MET A 1 -48.24 12.92 6.07
N SER A 2 -47.60 11.75 6.02
CA SER A 2 -46.74 11.19 4.96
C SER A 2 -45.32 11.22 5.49
N ASP A 3 -44.96 10.12 6.17
CA ASP A 3 -43.57 9.71 6.34
C ASP A 3 -42.93 9.70 4.95
N THR A 4 -41.96 10.59 4.74
CA THR A 4 -41.19 10.58 3.49
C THR A 4 -39.76 11.02 3.78
N GLU A 5 -38.88 10.02 3.66
CA GLU A 5 -37.51 10.12 3.16
C GLU A 5 -36.44 10.68 4.11
N GLN A 6 -36.13 9.83 5.09
CA GLN A 6 -34.77 9.64 5.59
C GLN A 6 -33.94 8.94 4.48
N SER A 7 -33.64 9.61 3.37
CA SER A 7 -32.80 9.06 2.31
C SER A 7 -31.93 10.15 1.68
N GLY A 8 -30.66 10.21 2.09
CA GLY A 8 -29.67 11.06 1.43
C GLY A 8 -28.30 11.09 2.10
N ASP A 9 -28.24 11.21 3.43
CA ASP A 9 -27.00 11.66 4.09
C ASP A 9 -26.17 10.56 4.78
N VAL A 10 -26.58 9.29 4.71
CA VAL A 10 -25.80 8.17 5.29
C VAL A 10 -24.84 7.53 4.28
N GLU A 11 -24.97 7.85 2.98
CA GLU A 11 -24.06 7.38 1.92
C GLU A 11 -22.76 8.19 1.83
N ALA A 12 -22.62 9.29 2.58
CA ALA A 12 -21.47 10.20 2.52
C ALA A 12 -20.71 10.35 3.85
N LEU A 13 -20.80 9.38 4.77
CA LEU A 13 -19.71 9.22 5.74
C LEU A 13 -18.50 8.79 4.91
N ALA A 14 -17.54 9.72 4.72
CA ALA A 14 -16.30 9.46 4.01
C ALA A 14 -15.69 8.17 4.56
N LYS A 15 -15.78 7.09 3.77
CA LYS A 15 -15.30 5.78 4.20
C LYS A 15 -13.81 5.91 4.43
N ASN A 16 -13.34 5.45 5.59
CA ASN A 16 -11.91 5.34 5.81
C ASN A 16 -11.33 4.46 4.71
N GLN A 17 -10.32 4.96 4.01
CA GLN A 17 -9.77 4.33 2.82
C GLN A 17 -8.31 4.74 2.59
N ILE A 18 -7.60 3.92 1.83
CA ILE A 18 -6.23 4.19 1.40
C ILE A 18 -6.13 3.96 -0.10
N TRP A 19 -5.69 4.99 -0.81
CA TRP A 19 -5.11 4.85 -2.13
C TRP A 19 -3.62 4.55 -1.99
N ILE A 20 -3.17 3.39 -2.48
CA ILE A 20 -1.75 3.09 -2.60
C ILE A 20 -1.30 3.49 -4.00
N LYS A 21 -0.32 4.39 -4.08
CA LYS A 21 0.30 4.85 -5.32
C LYS A 21 1.76 4.45 -5.34
N VAL A 22 2.25 4.08 -6.52
CA VAL A 22 3.64 3.66 -6.69
C VAL A 22 4.27 4.51 -7.78
N GLN A 23 5.24 5.34 -7.39
CA GLN A 23 6.09 6.09 -8.31
C GLN A 23 7.29 5.20 -8.67
N ASN A 24 7.40 4.83 -9.93
CA ASN A 24 8.52 4.04 -10.43
C ASN A 24 9.50 4.94 -11.16
N ASP A 25 10.53 5.42 -10.46
CA ASP A 25 11.60 6.24 -11.05
C ASP A 25 12.77 5.38 -11.54
N THR A 26 12.57 4.08 -11.69
CA THR A 26 13.55 3.17 -12.28
C THR A 26 13.42 3.09 -13.80
N GLY A 27 14.37 2.41 -14.44
CA GLY A 27 14.31 2.03 -15.87
C GLY A 27 13.60 0.71 -16.14
N TYR A 28 12.98 0.07 -15.14
CA TYR A 28 12.43 -1.29 -15.23
C TYR A 28 10.94 -1.29 -14.89
N ASP A 29 10.20 -2.26 -15.43
CA ASP A 29 8.80 -2.47 -15.06
C ASP A 29 8.69 -3.00 -13.62
N LEU A 30 7.76 -2.44 -12.84
CA LEU A 30 7.28 -3.08 -11.62
C LEU A 30 6.12 -3.99 -11.99
N GLN A 31 6.33 -5.30 -11.90
CA GLN A 31 5.31 -6.31 -12.18
C GLN A 31 4.46 -6.52 -10.93
N ALA A 32 3.16 -6.27 -11.03
CA ALA A 32 2.22 -6.50 -9.95
C ALA A 32 2.18 -7.97 -9.55
N GLN A 33 2.06 -8.23 -8.25
CA GLN A 33 1.76 -9.54 -7.70
C GLN A 33 0.30 -9.56 -7.25
N SER A 34 0.02 -9.40 -5.96
CA SER A 34 -1.32 -9.31 -5.40
C SER A 34 -1.43 -8.19 -4.36
N GLY A 35 -2.65 -7.92 -3.91
CA GLY A 35 -2.95 -7.10 -2.75
C GLY A 35 -3.60 -7.94 -1.66
N PHE A 36 -3.37 -7.56 -0.41
CA PHE A 36 -3.99 -8.13 0.79
C PHE A 36 -4.53 -6.98 1.66
N ALA A 37 -5.73 -7.13 2.20
CA ALA A 37 -6.30 -6.21 3.18
C ALA A 37 -6.33 -6.91 4.55
N ASP A 38 -5.66 -6.32 5.53
CA ASP A 38 -5.73 -6.71 6.94
C ASP A 38 -7.05 -6.20 7.54
N TRP A 39 -7.37 -4.94 7.27
CA TRP A 39 -8.65 -4.33 7.59
C TRP A 39 -9.27 -3.71 6.35
N GLY A 40 -10.55 -3.99 6.15
CA GLY A 40 -11.30 -3.54 4.98
C GLY A 40 -11.28 -4.55 3.84
N ASP A 41 -11.52 -4.07 2.63
CA ASP A 41 -11.60 -4.84 1.40
C ASP A 41 -10.71 -4.21 0.33
N VAL A 42 -10.05 -5.04 -0.48
CA VAL A 42 -9.33 -4.58 -1.68
C VAL A 42 -10.36 -4.24 -2.76
N ALA A 43 -10.57 -2.95 -3.01
CA ALA A 43 -11.46 -2.45 -4.05
C ALA A 43 -10.78 -2.46 -5.43
N GLU A 44 -9.51 -2.07 -5.49
CA GLU A 44 -8.69 -2.14 -6.70
C GLU A 44 -7.40 -2.94 -6.43
N PRO A 45 -7.11 -4.00 -7.21
CA PRO A 45 -5.85 -4.74 -7.10
C PRO A 45 -4.67 -3.95 -7.69
N PRO A 46 -3.42 -4.33 -7.39
CA PRO A 46 -2.25 -3.72 -8.02
C PRO A 46 -2.22 -3.91 -9.52
N LEU A 47 -1.81 -2.86 -10.21
CA LEU A 47 -1.51 -2.88 -11.63
C LEU A 47 -0.01 -2.75 -11.86
N LYS A 48 0.47 -3.30 -12.98
CA LYS A 48 1.84 -3.10 -13.47
C LYS A 48 2.15 -1.59 -13.52
N VAL A 49 3.34 -1.19 -13.07
CA VAL A 49 3.80 0.20 -13.16
C VAL A 49 4.99 0.29 -14.11
N PRO A 50 4.84 0.90 -15.29
CA PRO A 50 5.94 1.10 -16.23
C PRO A 50 7.06 1.99 -15.66
N PRO A 51 8.27 1.96 -16.25
CA PRO A 51 9.34 2.90 -15.92
C PRO A 51 8.89 4.35 -15.99
N GLN A 52 9.39 5.21 -15.11
CA GLN A 52 9.16 6.65 -15.08
C GLN A 52 7.68 7.05 -15.02
N ASN A 53 6.86 6.25 -14.33
CA ASN A 53 5.42 6.48 -14.23
C ASN A 53 4.91 6.33 -12.79
N LEU A 54 3.83 7.06 -12.51
CA LEU A 54 3.00 6.87 -11.33
C LEU A 54 1.90 5.85 -11.63
N GLY A 55 1.80 4.79 -10.84
CA GLY A 55 0.79 3.75 -10.98
C GLY A 55 -0.16 3.64 -9.79
N ASN A 56 -1.34 3.04 -10.04
CA ASN A 56 -2.24 2.59 -8.99
C ASN A 56 -1.70 1.27 -8.40
N GLY A 57 -1.26 1.36 -7.14
CA GLY A 57 -0.75 0.25 -6.36
C GLY A 57 -1.84 -0.61 -5.73
N SER A 58 -2.90 0.01 -5.20
CA SER A 58 -4.13 -0.65 -4.76
C SER A 58 -5.09 0.41 -4.24
N HIS A 59 -6.35 0.05 -4.03
CA HIS A 59 -7.30 0.82 -3.25
C HIS A 59 -7.91 -0.09 -2.19
N ILE A 60 -7.72 0.26 -0.92
CA ILE A 60 -8.28 -0.46 0.22
C ILE A 60 -9.34 0.42 0.85
N VAL A 61 -10.55 -0.10 0.96
CA VAL A 61 -11.68 0.61 1.56
C VAL A 61 -12.08 -0.09 2.85
N SER A 62 -12.46 0.67 3.87
CA SER A 62 -13.12 0.10 5.05
C SER A 62 -14.29 -0.77 4.62
N SER A 63 -14.44 -1.91 5.28
CA SER A 63 -15.53 -2.84 5.03
C SER A 63 -16.86 -2.18 5.39
N ARG A 64 -18.00 -2.85 5.20
CA ARG A 64 -19.36 -2.29 5.37
C ARG A 64 -19.66 -1.64 6.75
N SER A 65 -18.72 -1.65 7.69
CA SER A 65 -18.76 -0.94 8.97
C SER A 65 -18.07 0.44 8.86
N PRO A 66 -18.78 1.56 9.15
CA PRO A 66 -18.18 2.90 9.16
C PRO A 66 -17.20 3.15 10.31
N PHE A 67 -17.02 2.16 11.21
CA PHE A 67 -16.18 2.26 12.41
C PHE A 67 -14.90 1.42 12.29
N THR A 68 -14.48 1.10 11.08
CA THR A 68 -13.30 0.25 10.82
C THR A 68 -12.32 1.01 9.96
N GLY A 69 -11.03 0.92 10.30
CA GLY A 69 -9.96 1.48 9.48
C GLY A 69 -9.78 0.72 8.17
N SER A 70 -8.82 1.17 7.39
CA SER A 70 -8.36 0.48 6.19
C SER A 70 -6.86 0.20 6.36
N ALA A 71 -6.44 -1.02 6.07
CA ALA A 71 -5.05 -1.40 6.16
C ALA A 71 -4.74 -2.61 5.29
N GLY A 72 -3.54 -2.65 4.74
CA GLY A 72 -3.10 -3.80 3.97
C GLY A 72 -1.75 -3.63 3.33
N MET A 73 -1.43 -4.57 2.44
CA MET A 73 -0.17 -4.61 1.73
C MET A 73 -0.38 -4.95 0.25
N VAL A 74 0.55 -4.49 -0.57
CA VAL A 74 0.65 -4.80 -1.99
C VAL A 74 2.07 -5.24 -2.29
N GLY A 75 2.19 -6.21 -3.20
CA GLY A 75 3.47 -6.68 -3.68
C GLY A 75 3.74 -6.38 -5.15
N TYR A 76 5.00 -6.07 -5.42
CA TYR A 76 5.57 -5.96 -6.74
C TYR A 76 6.84 -6.80 -6.84
N LYS A 77 7.26 -7.10 -8.07
CA LYS A 77 8.61 -7.57 -8.36
C LYS A 77 9.23 -6.73 -9.47
N ILE A 78 10.54 -6.56 -9.39
CA ILE A 78 11.37 -5.90 -10.40
C ILE A 78 12.40 -6.92 -10.89
N VAL A 79 12.52 -7.06 -12.21
CA VAL A 79 13.30 -8.15 -12.84
C VAL A 79 14.41 -7.55 -13.69
N GLY A 80 15.66 -7.91 -13.35
CA GLY A 80 16.86 -7.67 -14.14
C GLY A 80 17.67 -8.97 -14.26
N SER A 81 18.97 -8.91 -13.99
CA SER A 81 19.84 -10.08 -13.76
C SER A 81 19.45 -10.88 -12.52
N THR A 82 18.85 -10.21 -11.52
CA THR A 82 18.20 -10.82 -10.37
C THR A 82 16.75 -10.35 -10.28
N THR A 83 15.93 -11.05 -9.50
CA THR A 83 14.57 -10.61 -9.15
C THR A 83 14.57 -10.10 -7.72
N LEU A 84 14.08 -8.88 -7.53
CA LEU A 84 13.77 -8.36 -6.20
C LEU A 84 12.27 -8.24 -6.03
N TYR A 85 11.82 -8.45 -4.81
CA TYR A 85 10.41 -8.39 -4.40
C TYR A 85 10.20 -7.18 -3.50
N LEU A 86 9.20 -6.37 -3.82
CA LEU A 86 8.86 -5.15 -3.11
C LEU A 86 7.56 -5.37 -2.36
N ARG A 87 7.53 -5.07 -1.07
CA ARG A 87 6.33 -5.14 -0.23
C ARG A 87 6.04 -3.74 0.26
N PHE A 88 4.85 -3.23 -0.04
CA PHE A 88 4.40 -1.92 0.39
C PHE A 88 3.21 -2.09 1.31
N LEU A 89 3.26 -1.51 2.49
CA LEU A 89 2.24 -1.62 3.51
C LEU A 89 1.73 -0.23 3.86
N ALA A 90 0.41 -0.10 3.98
CA ALA A 90 -0.23 1.12 4.43
C ALA A 90 -1.35 0.81 5.43
N SER A 91 -1.53 1.69 6.41
CA SER A 91 -2.54 1.58 7.46
C SER A 91 -3.10 2.95 7.81
N ASN A 92 -4.43 3.03 7.84
CA ASN A 92 -5.24 4.21 8.15
C ASN A 92 -6.26 3.76 9.21
N PRO A 93 -5.90 3.83 10.49
CA PRO A 93 -6.76 3.34 11.56
C PRO A 93 -7.91 4.32 11.84
N TYR A 94 -9.13 3.81 11.96
CA TYR A 94 -10.31 4.62 12.29
C TYR A 94 -10.26 5.14 13.73
N MET A 95 -10.45 6.45 13.94
CA MET A 95 -10.53 7.11 15.25
C MET A 95 -9.49 6.61 16.27
N SER A 96 -8.24 6.48 15.82
CA SER A 96 -7.15 5.95 16.64
C SER A 96 -6.24 7.08 17.13
N ALA A 97 -5.59 6.87 18.28
CA ALA A 97 -4.47 7.71 18.72
C ALA A 97 -3.18 7.45 17.92
N LYS A 98 -3.20 6.46 17.01
CA LYS A 98 -2.10 6.16 16.08
C LYS A 98 -2.31 6.91 14.78
N ASP A 99 -1.25 7.58 14.32
CA ASP A 99 -1.20 8.21 13.00
C ASP A 99 -1.25 7.18 11.87
N ASN A 100 -1.58 7.65 10.68
CA ASN A 100 -1.48 6.86 9.46
C ASN A 100 -0.03 6.39 9.26
N TYR A 101 0.12 5.14 8.83
CA TYR A 101 1.41 4.48 8.74
C TYR A 101 1.63 3.89 7.35
N ALA A 102 2.83 4.08 6.79
CA ALA A 102 3.24 3.45 5.54
C ALA A 102 4.71 3.03 5.60
N THR A 103 4.99 1.79 5.20
CA THR A 103 6.33 1.20 5.24
C THR A 103 6.53 0.26 4.06
N ALA A 104 7.78 -0.10 3.79
CA ALA A 104 8.13 -0.99 2.70
C ALA A 104 9.31 -1.90 3.03
N ALA A 105 9.44 -2.96 2.23
CA ALA A 105 10.62 -3.83 2.24
C ALA A 105 11.03 -4.19 0.81
N VAL A 106 12.36 -4.32 0.62
CA VAL A 106 12.99 -4.86 -0.59
C VAL A 106 13.65 -6.20 -0.26
N LEU A 107 13.19 -7.25 -0.91
CA LEU A 107 13.50 -8.65 -0.58
C LEU A 107 14.16 -9.36 -1.77
N THR A 108 15.06 -10.30 -1.47
CA THR A 108 15.70 -11.18 -2.47
C THR A 108 14.91 -12.47 -2.72
N GLU A 109 13.89 -12.72 -1.90
CA GLU A 109 13.04 -13.91 -1.95
C GLU A 109 11.57 -13.49 -1.86
N ASP A 110 10.69 -14.27 -2.49
CA ASP A 110 9.26 -14.02 -2.41
C ASP A 110 8.72 -14.51 -1.06
N LYS A 111 8.44 -13.59 -0.15
CA LYS A 111 7.82 -13.89 1.14
C LYS A 111 6.31 -14.11 1.07
N GLY A 112 5.64 -13.80 -0.04
CA GLY A 112 4.18 -13.78 -0.13
C GLY A 112 3.56 -12.43 0.25
N ILE A 113 2.23 -12.37 0.13
CA ILE A 113 1.39 -11.17 0.34
C ILE A 113 0.13 -11.66 1.05
N ASP A 114 0.20 -11.68 2.38
CA ASP A 114 -0.78 -12.30 3.27
C ASP A 114 -0.70 -11.68 4.68
N GLN A 115 -1.54 -12.17 5.59
CA GLN A 115 -1.61 -11.71 6.98
C GLN A 115 -0.29 -11.84 7.73
N GLU A 116 0.43 -12.96 7.58
CA GLU A 116 1.66 -13.23 8.31
C GLU A 116 2.74 -12.21 7.91
N ASN A 117 2.88 -11.98 6.61
CA ASN A 117 3.87 -11.04 6.07
C ASN A 117 3.48 -9.58 6.27
N TYR A 118 2.18 -9.26 6.26
CA TYR A 118 1.68 -7.96 6.68
C TYR A 118 2.08 -7.68 8.13
N ASN A 119 1.82 -8.61 9.04
CA ASN A 119 2.16 -8.46 10.46
C ASN A 119 3.67 -8.36 10.67
N TRP A 120 4.46 -9.19 9.96
CA TRP A 120 5.91 -9.09 9.97
C TRP A 120 6.35 -7.67 9.60
N LEU A 121 5.91 -7.14 8.45
CA LEU A 121 6.32 -5.80 8.01
C LEU A 121 5.78 -4.66 8.89
N TYR A 122 4.58 -4.83 9.48
CA TYR A 122 3.94 -3.83 10.33
C TYR A 122 4.63 -3.68 11.70
N TYR A 123 5.02 -4.80 12.31
CA TYR A 123 5.58 -4.83 13.66
C TYR A 123 7.11 -4.88 13.70
N GLU A 124 7.76 -5.14 12.56
CA GLU A 124 9.22 -5.17 12.49
C GLU A 124 9.78 -3.77 12.77
N PRO A 125 10.80 -3.64 13.65
CA PRO A 125 11.27 -2.33 14.05
C PRO A 125 11.94 -1.62 12.86
N ALA A 126 11.82 -0.30 12.82
CA ALA A 126 12.19 0.52 11.65
C ALA A 126 13.66 0.40 11.23
N ASP A 127 14.54 -0.04 12.14
CA ASP A 127 15.96 -0.32 11.89
C ASP A 127 16.20 -1.64 11.12
N HIS A 128 15.22 -2.53 11.08
CA HIS A 128 15.24 -3.79 10.33
C HIS A 128 14.53 -3.68 8.97
N GLN A 129 13.90 -2.54 8.67
CA GLN A 129 13.23 -2.32 7.39
C GLN A 129 14.27 -2.08 6.28
N HIS A 130 14.43 -3.10 5.43
CA HIS A 130 15.37 -3.05 4.31
C HIS A 130 14.76 -2.32 3.11
N TYR A 131 14.77 -0.98 3.19
CA TYR A 131 14.33 -0.09 2.12
C TYR A 131 15.23 -0.10 0.89
N TYR A 132 16.34 -0.84 0.91
CA TYR A 132 17.29 -0.86 -0.19
C TYR A 132 17.98 -2.21 -0.37
N LYS A 133 18.31 -2.53 -1.62
CA LYS A 133 19.14 -3.69 -2.00
C LYS A 133 19.97 -3.37 -3.25
N PRO A 134 21.15 -3.99 -3.41
CA PRO A 134 21.87 -3.95 -4.67
C PRO A 134 21.01 -4.51 -5.82
N PHE A 135 21.02 -3.82 -6.96
CA PHE A 135 20.29 -4.20 -8.17
C PHE A 135 20.99 -3.61 -9.39
N GLU A 136 21.34 -4.43 -10.39
CA GLU A 136 21.88 -3.97 -11.68
C GLU A 136 23.08 -3.01 -11.56
N GLY A 137 24.02 -3.33 -10.65
CA GLY A 137 25.22 -2.51 -10.41
C GLY A 137 24.96 -1.19 -9.67
N LYS A 138 23.73 -0.96 -9.23
CA LYS A 138 23.27 0.20 -8.45
C LYS A 138 22.56 -0.26 -7.16
N THR A 139 21.94 0.67 -6.45
CA THR A 139 21.10 0.38 -5.29
C THR A 139 19.65 0.70 -5.61
N LEU A 140 18.78 -0.31 -5.57
CA LEU A 140 17.35 -0.09 -5.55
C LEU A 140 16.96 0.44 -4.18
N LYS A 141 16.24 1.56 -4.13
CA LYS A 141 15.72 2.13 -2.88
C LYS A 141 14.21 2.32 -2.97
N VAL A 142 13.55 2.24 -1.82
CA VAL A 142 12.12 2.54 -1.66
C VAL A 142 11.97 3.56 -0.54
N SER A 143 11.18 4.60 -0.78
CA SER A 143 10.68 5.50 0.27
C SER A 143 9.16 5.46 0.31
N SER A 144 8.59 5.77 1.48
CA SER A 144 7.14 5.81 1.70
C SER A 144 6.72 7.15 2.32
N GLN A 145 5.51 7.58 2.00
CA GLN A 145 4.82 8.69 2.64
C GLN A 145 3.32 8.42 2.66
N ILE A 146 2.60 8.93 3.66
CA ILE A 146 1.14 8.77 3.76
C ILE A 146 0.49 10.05 4.29
N GLY A 147 -0.63 10.45 3.68
CA GLY A 147 -1.47 11.54 4.17
C GLY A 147 -2.23 11.16 5.45
N GLN A 148 -2.73 12.16 6.19
CA GLN A 148 -3.39 11.97 7.51
C GLN A 148 -4.92 12.08 7.47
N ALA A 149 -5.53 12.00 6.29
CA ALA A 149 -6.99 12.09 6.13
C ALA A 149 -7.67 10.71 6.18
N ASP A 150 -8.98 10.68 6.40
CA ASP A 150 -9.80 9.45 6.28
C ASP A 150 -9.72 8.85 4.87
N GLU A 151 -9.60 9.69 3.85
CA GLU A 151 -9.14 9.30 2.52
C GLU A 151 -7.63 9.55 2.43
N ALA A 152 -6.85 8.55 2.82
CA ALA A 152 -5.39 8.63 2.79
C ALA A 152 -4.85 8.25 1.42
N THR A 153 -3.75 8.86 1.02
CA THR A 153 -2.91 8.36 -0.08
C THR A 153 -1.55 7.99 0.49
N ALA A 154 -1.18 6.71 0.33
CA ALA A 154 0.16 6.21 0.60
C ALA A 154 0.94 6.16 -0.72
N THR A 155 2.03 6.92 -0.82
CA THR A 155 2.89 6.93 -2.02
C THR A 155 4.21 6.25 -1.70
N PHE A 156 4.55 5.27 -2.53
CA PHE A 156 5.83 4.56 -2.49
C PHE A 156 6.66 4.96 -3.70
N THR A 157 7.87 5.46 -3.49
CA THR A 157 8.77 5.84 -4.58
C THR A 157 9.91 4.84 -4.67
N VAL A 158 10.06 4.23 -5.85
CA VAL A 158 11.12 3.26 -6.15
C VAL A 158 12.16 3.93 -7.02
N THR A 159 13.40 4.06 -6.53
CA THR A 159 14.52 4.69 -7.24
C THR A 159 15.66 3.70 -7.45
N LEU A 160 16.53 4.00 -8.42
CA LEU A 160 17.76 3.25 -8.68
C LEU A 160 18.95 4.21 -8.71
N GLU A 161 19.76 4.17 -7.65
CA GLU A 161 20.86 5.11 -7.38
C GLU A 161 22.24 4.44 -7.36
#